data_AF-A0A6I5CCZ3-F1
#
_entry.id   AF-A0A6I5CCZ3-F1
#
_cell.length_a   1.000
_cell.length_b   1.000
_cell.length_c   1.000
_cell.angle_alpha   90.00
_cell.angle_beta   90.00
_cell.angle_gamma   90.00
#
_symmetry.space_group_name_H-M   'P 1'
#
loop_
_entity.id
_entity.type
_entity.pdbx_description
1 polymer ?
#
loop_
_entity_poly.entity_id
_entity_poly.type
_entity_poly.pdbx_seq_one_letter_code
_entity_poly.pdbx_strand_id
1 'polypeptide(L)'
;TDDRDPVPWRVALDHARGSRAGHRYFEELWEAAVRRAPHHHGCHVAALRYLAAHGPHGAHRECFDFADRAAQDAPAHALVQGLPLRAALACLAAGRGAEVGRARLDAAADRAIALSALLPAAAPAPAELRNLLTYVLVRLGRHRDALAQLRLIGPYATSFPWDRVSDDPLGLFLELRADVRSMPLPGAPGGTGTGRGGRAGSRDH
;
A
#
# COMPACT_ATOMS: atom_id res chain seq x y z
N THR A 1 -7.31 -13.07 -32.21
CA THR A 1 -6.75 -12.33 -31.07
C THR A 1 -7.82 -12.29 -30.00
N ASP A 2 -7.55 -12.80 -28.81
CA ASP A 2 -8.56 -12.89 -27.75
C ASP A 2 -9.02 -11.49 -27.36
N ASP A 3 -10.28 -11.17 -27.61
CA ASP A 3 -10.87 -9.84 -27.32
C ASP A 3 -10.93 -9.56 -25.80
N ARG A 4 -10.59 -10.55 -24.97
CA ARG A 4 -10.44 -10.44 -23.51
C ARG A 4 -9.01 -10.24 -23.03
N ASP A 5 -8.00 -10.23 -23.92
CA ASP A 5 -6.62 -9.95 -23.52
C ASP A 5 -6.49 -8.48 -23.06
N PRO A 6 -6.19 -8.22 -21.78
CA PRO A 6 -6.08 -6.86 -21.26
C PRO A 6 -4.71 -6.22 -21.53
N VAL A 7 -3.73 -6.97 -22.03
CA VAL A 7 -2.36 -6.49 -22.24
C VAL A 7 -2.30 -5.34 -23.26
N PRO A 8 -2.92 -5.43 -24.46
CA PRO A 8 -2.95 -4.32 -25.41
C PRO A 8 -3.56 -3.04 -24.83
N TRP A 9 -4.62 -3.17 -24.03
CA TRP A 9 -5.30 -2.04 -23.41
C TRP A 9 -4.44 -1.34 -22.36
N ARG A 10 -3.75 -2.11 -21.51
CA ARG A 10 -2.80 -1.54 -20.55
C ARG A 10 -1.70 -0.76 -21.26
N VAL A 11 -1.12 -1.33 -22.31
CA VAL A 11 -0.05 -0.68 -23.10
C VAL A 11 -0.58 0.58 -23.78
N ALA A 12 -1.79 0.54 -24.35
CA ALA A 12 -2.42 1.70 -24.97
C ALA A 12 -2.69 2.84 -23.97
N LEU A 13 -3.17 2.52 -22.77
CA LEU A 13 -3.39 3.50 -21.69
C LEU A 13 -2.06 4.10 -21.19
N ASP A 14 -1.03 3.28 -21.01
CA ASP A 14 0.31 3.74 -20.64
C ASP A 14 0.91 4.67 -21.72
N HIS A 15 0.73 4.32 -23.00
CA HIS A 15 1.13 5.15 -24.13
C HIS A 15 0.37 6.48 -24.18
N ALA A 16 -0.96 6.45 -24.09
CA ALA A 16 -1.81 7.65 -24.12
C ALA A 16 -1.45 8.65 -23.01
N ARG A 17 -1.12 8.14 -21.81
CA ARG A 17 -0.60 8.94 -20.70
C ARG A 17 0.77 9.55 -21.02
N GLY A 18 1.68 8.78 -21.62
CA GLY A 18 3.05 9.22 -21.95
C GLY A 18 3.10 10.24 -23.08
N SER A 19 2.22 10.13 -24.07
CA SER A 19 2.15 11.02 -25.23
C SER A 19 1.33 12.30 -24.99
N ARG A 20 0.79 12.50 -23.77
CA ARG A 20 -0.17 13.58 -23.44
C ARG A 20 -1.35 13.61 -24.42
N ALA A 21 -1.87 12.44 -24.78
CA ALA A 21 -3.03 12.36 -25.66
C ALA A 21 -4.22 13.12 -25.04
N GLY A 22 -5.05 13.71 -25.91
CA GLY A 22 -6.23 14.47 -25.48
C GLY A 22 -7.18 13.62 -24.63
N HIS A 23 -7.87 14.27 -23.69
CA HIS A 23 -8.75 13.63 -22.70
C HIS A 23 -9.72 12.60 -23.32
N ARG A 24 -10.39 12.99 -24.41
CA ARG A 24 -11.31 12.13 -25.15
C ARG A 24 -10.69 10.81 -25.63
N TYR A 25 -9.46 10.84 -26.14
CA TYR A 25 -8.79 9.63 -26.62
C TYR A 25 -8.47 8.68 -25.46
N PHE A 26 -8.07 9.24 -24.31
CA PHE A 26 -7.85 8.44 -23.11
C PHE A 26 -9.16 7.79 -22.62
N GLU A 27 -10.26 8.54 -22.61
CA GLU A 27 -11.59 8.04 -22.23
C GLU A 27 -12.06 6.89 -23.14
N GLU A 28 -11.92 7.04 -24.46
CA GLU A 28 -12.29 6.00 -25.43
C GLU A 28 -11.51 4.69 -25.18
N LEU A 29 -10.19 4.79 -24.91
CA LEU A 29 -9.36 3.64 -24.53
C LEU A 29 -9.76 3.04 -23.18
N TRP A 30 -10.04 3.89 -22.19
CA TRP A 30 -10.44 3.48 -20.85
C TRP A 30 -11.76 2.70 -20.89
N GLU A 31 -12.78 3.23 -21.55
CA GLU A 31 -14.06 2.55 -21.69
C GLU A 31 -13.91 1.19 -22.37
N ALA A 32 -13.11 1.13 -23.43
CA ALA A 32 -12.88 -0.11 -24.16
C ALA A 32 -12.14 -1.16 -23.32
N ALA A 33 -11.22 -0.72 -22.44
CA ALA A 33 -10.55 -1.58 -21.48
C ALA A 33 -11.52 -2.12 -20.41
N VAL A 34 -12.34 -1.26 -19.80
CA VAL A 34 -13.29 -1.66 -18.74
C VAL A 34 -14.38 -2.58 -19.29
N ARG A 35 -14.88 -2.34 -20.51
CA ARG A 35 -15.86 -3.22 -21.16
C ARG A 35 -15.37 -4.67 -21.31
N ARG A 36 -14.06 -4.86 -21.51
CA ARG A 36 -13.45 -6.18 -21.74
C ARG A 36 -12.92 -6.84 -20.48
N ALA A 37 -12.29 -6.05 -19.62
CA ALA A 37 -11.62 -6.52 -18.42
C ALA A 37 -11.87 -5.56 -17.25
N PRO A 38 -13.11 -5.55 -16.70
CA PRO A 38 -13.58 -4.53 -15.76
C PRO A 38 -12.76 -4.45 -14.46
N HIS A 39 -12.07 -5.53 -14.09
CA HIS A 39 -11.25 -5.60 -12.87
C HIS A 39 -9.75 -5.80 -13.15
N HIS A 40 -9.29 -5.46 -14.36
CA HIS A 40 -7.87 -5.58 -14.68
C HIS A 40 -7.04 -4.50 -13.97
N HIS A 41 -6.31 -4.91 -12.92
CA HIS A 41 -5.53 -4.02 -12.06
C HIS A 41 -4.59 -3.08 -12.82
N GLY A 42 -3.90 -3.55 -13.86
CA GLY A 42 -2.98 -2.72 -14.64
C GLY A 42 -3.67 -1.55 -15.36
N CYS A 43 -4.89 -1.75 -15.88
CA CYS A 43 -5.64 -0.70 -16.56
C CYS A 43 -6.12 0.36 -15.56
N HIS A 44 -6.66 -0.08 -14.42
CA HIS A 44 -7.07 0.79 -13.32
C HIS A 44 -5.92 1.64 -12.77
N VAL A 45 -4.74 1.03 -12.66
CA VAL A 45 -3.49 1.72 -12.31
C VAL A 45 -3.12 2.80 -13.32
N ALA A 46 -3.22 2.50 -14.61
CA ALA A 46 -2.90 3.46 -15.67
C ALA A 46 -3.89 4.64 -15.64
N ALA A 47 -5.17 4.38 -15.44
CA ALA A 47 -6.22 5.38 -15.27
C ALA A 47 -5.99 6.26 -14.03
N LEU A 48 -5.69 5.68 -12.87
CA LEU A 48 -5.35 6.43 -11.66
C LEU A 48 -4.15 7.37 -11.88
N ARG A 49 -3.11 6.88 -12.57
CA ARG A 49 -1.93 7.71 -12.91
C ARG A 49 -2.24 8.80 -13.89
N TYR A 50 -3.13 8.56 -14.86
CA TYR A 50 -3.58 9.57 -15.81
C TYR A 50 -4.35 10.69 -15.09
N LEU A 51 -5.32 10.33 -14.23
CA LEU A 51 -6.10 11.25 -13.40
C LEU A 51 -5.19 12.11 -12.52
N ALA A 52 -4.20 11.51 -11.86
CA ALA A 52 -3.25 12.24 -11.03
C ALA A 52 -2.38 13.23 -11.82
N ALA A 53 -2.08 12.94 -13.09
CA ALA A 53 -1.20 13.76 -13.93
C ALA A 53 -1.94 14.87 -14.70
N HIS A 54 -3.22 14.68 -15.01
CA HIS A 54 -4.02 15.59 -15.85
C HIS A 54 -5.18 16.23 -15.11
N GLY A 55 -5.45 15.82 -13.87
CA GLY A 55 -6.44 16.43 -13.01
C GLY A 55 -6.04 17.82 -12.54
N PRO A 56 -6.97 18.56 -11.90
CA PRO A 56 -6.66 19.83 -11.28
C PRO A 56 -5.54 19.69 -10.25
N HIS A 57 -4.83 20.78 -9.96
CA HIS A 57 -3.81 20.78 -8.91
C HIS A 57 -4.42 20.36 -7.58
N GLY A 58 -3.92 19.27 -6.99
CA GLY A 58 -4.52 18.69 -5.78
C GLY A 58 -5.62 17.65 -6.04
N ALA A 59 -5.64 17.00 -7.21
CA ALA A 59 -6.60 15.93 -7.57
C ALA A 59 -6.54 14.65 -6.70
N HIS A 60 -5.98 14.72 -5.49
CA HIS A 60 -5.84 13.61 -4.55
C HIS A 60 -7.19 13.03 -4.14
N ARG A 61 -8.20 13.89 -3.94
CA ARG A 61 -9.55 13.47 -3.60
C ARG A 61 -10.21 12.72 -4.75
N GLU A 62 -10.14 13.25 -5.97
CA GLU A 62 -10.69 12.64 -7.18
C GLU A 62 -9.99 11.31 -7.50
N CYS A 63 -8.67 11.24 -7.33
CA CYS A 63 -7.91 9.99 -7.44
C CYS A 63 -8.39 8.94 -6.44
N PHE A 64 -8.67 9.36 -5.21
CA PHE A 64 -9.17 8.47 -4.17
C PHE A 64 -10.61 8.04 -4.44
N ASP A 65 -11.48 8.95 -4.88
CA ASP A 65 -12.87 8.67 -5.23
C ASP A 65 -12.95 7.66 -6.40
N PHE A 66 -12.11 7.85 -7.44
CA PHE A 66 -11.94 6.88 -8.51
C PHE A 66 -11.49 5.51 -7.98
N ALA A 67 -10.49 5.50 -7.11
CA ALA A 67 -9.93 4.27 -6.58
C ALA A 67 -10.92 3.50 -5.68
N ASP A 68 -11.66 4.21 -4.83
CA ASP A 68 -12.70 3.64 -3.98
C ASP A 68 -13.83 3.03 -4.82
N ARG A 69 -14.30 3.75 -5.85
CA ARG A 69 -15.33 3.26 -6.78
C ARG A 69 -14.89 1.96 -7.46
N ALA A 70 -13.68 1.96 -8.04
CA ALA A 70 -13.13 0.79 -8.71
C ALA A 70 -13.00 -0.42 -7.78
N ALA A 71 -12.64 -0.21 -6.51
CA ALA A 71 -12.57 -1.28 -5.52
C ALA A 71 -13.96 -1.77 -5.07
N GLN A 72 -14.93 -0.88 -4.91
CA GLN A 72 -16.32 -1.23 -4.58
C GLN A 72 -16.97 -2.11 -5.64
N ASP A 73 -16.68 -1.82 -6.91
CA ASP A 73 -17.25 -2.54 -8.05
C ASP A 73 -16.53 -3.88 -8.34
N ALA A 74 -15.42 -4.19 -7.65
CA ALA A 74 -14.61 -5.36 -7.89
C ALA A 74 -14.87 -6.51 -6.90
N PRO A 75 -14.67 -7.79 -7.29
CA PRO A 75 -14.65 -8.92 -6.36
C PRO A 75 -13.59 -8.75 -5.27
N ALA A 76 -13.82 -9.31 -4.08
CA ALA A 76 -12.93 -9.17 -2.92
C ALA A 76 -11.50 -9.71 -3.15
N HIS A 77 -11.33 -10.69 -4.05
CA HIS A 77 -10.03 -11.27 -4.40
C HIS A 77 -9.32 -10.54 -5.54
N ALA A 78 -9.95 -9.55 -6.18
CA ALA A 78 -9.36 -8.83 -7.29
C ALA A 78 -8.27 -7.88 -6.79
N LEU A 79 -7.14 -7.81 -7.49
CA LEU A 79 -6.04 -6.90 -7.15
C LEU A 79 -6.45 -5.41 -7.18
N VAL A 80 -7.53 -5.07 -7.89
CA VAL A 80 -8.14 -3.73 -7.88
C VAL A 80 -8.56 -3.29 -6.47
N GLN A 81 -8.83 -4.21 -5.55
CA GLN A 81 -9.05 -3.87 -4.13
C GLN A 81 -7.87 -3.11 -3.49
N GLY A 82 -6.64 -3.26 -4.03
CA GLY A 82 -5.46 -2.51 -3.61
C GLY A 82 -5.33 -1.10 -4.19
N LEU A 83 -6.21 -0.68 -5.10
CA LEU A 83 -6.11 0.62 -5.77
C LEU A 83 -6.25 1.82 -4.81
N PRO A 84 -7.16 1.83 -3.81
CA PRO A 84 -7.24 2.91 -2.82
C PRO A 84 -5.95 3.06 -2.01
N LEU A 85 -5.27 1.95 -1.69
CA LEU A 85 -3.98 1.97 -1.01
C LEU A 85 -2.91 2.68 -1.85
N ARG A 86 -2.98 2.56 -3.18
CA ARG A 86 -2.09 3.27 -4.08
C ARG A 86 -2.37 4.77 -4.14
N ALA A 87 -3.65 5.16 -4.12
CA ALA A 87 -4.04 6.56 -3.98
C ALA A 87 -3.56 7.13 -2.62
N ALA A 88 -3.67 6.36 -1.54
CA ALA A 88 -3.17 6.72 -0.22
C ALA A 88 -1.66 6.98 -0.22
N LEU A 89 -0.86 6.13 -0.87
CA LEU A 89 0.58 6.37 -1.04
C LEU A 89 0.84 7.72 -1.71
N ALA A 90 0.18 8.01 -2.83
CA ALA A 90 0.41 9.26 -3.56
C ALA A 90 0.12 10.50 -2.69
N CYS A 91 -0.95 10.46 -1.90
CA CYS A 91 -1.31 11.53 -0.98
C CYS A 91 -0.28 11.68 0.15
N LEU A 92 0.14 10.57 0.77
CA LEU A 92 1.09 10.56 1.89
C LEU A 92 2.51 10.94 1.46
N ALA A 93 2.92 10.57 0.25
CA ALA A 93 4.19 10.95 -0.34
C ALA A 93 4.23 12.45 -0.70
N ALA A 94 3.09 13.02 -1.12
CA ALA A 94 2.95 14.45 -1.39
C ALA A 94 2.74 15.31 -0.12
N GLY A 95 2.65 14.70 1.07
CA GLY A 95 2.32 15.42 2.31
C GLY A 95 0.86 15.91 2.39
N ARG A 96 -0.03 15.40 1.51
CA ARG A 96 -1.43 15.81 1.37
C ARG A 96 -2.42 14.84 2.00
N GLY A 97 -1.97 14.00 2.94
CA GLY A 97 -2.83 13.02 3.61
C GLY A 97 -4.04 13.63 4.35
N ALA A 98 -3.91 14.88 4.82
CA ALA A 98 -5.00 15.58 5.50
C ALA A 98 -6.22 15.85 4.59
N GLU A 99 -6.02 16.00 3.27
CA GLU A 99 -7.08 16.34 2.30
C GLU A 99 -8.06 15.20 2.07
N VAL A 100 -7.55 13.97 2.15
CA VAL A 100 -8.36 12.75 2.04
C VAL A 100 -8.97 12.38 3.38
N GLY A 101 -8.33 12.79 4.49
CA GLY A 101 -8.79 12.52 5.83
C GLY A 101 -8.39 11.13 6.34
N ARG A 102 -8.15 11.05 7.65
CA ARG A 102 -7.56 9.85 8.28
C ARG A 102 -8.40 8.59 8.10
N ALA A 103 -9.72 8.69 8.29
CA ALA A 103 -10.62 7.55 8.20
C ALA A 103 -10.60 6.86 6.82
N ARG A 104 -10.47 7.64 5.73
CA ARG A 104 -10.37 7.08 4.37
C ARG A 104 -9.04 6.36 4.16
N LEU A 105 -7.94 6.91 4.69
CA LEU A 105 -6.63 6.25 4.63
C LEU A 105 -6.62 4.94 5.40
N ASP A 106 -7.23 4.91 6.58
CA ASP A 106 -7.37 3.67 7.36
C ASP A 106 -8.25 2.63 6.63
N ALA A 107 -9.37 3.05 6.04
CA ALA A 107 -10.23 2.15 5.27
C ALA A 107 -9.51 1.55 4.05
N ALA A 108 -8.67 2.33 3.36
CA ALA A 108 -7.84 1.81 2.27
C ALA A 108 -6.80 0.81 2.76
N ALA A 109 -6.21 1.04 3.93
CA ALA A 109 -5.29 0.09 4.56
C ALA A 109 -6.02 -1.20 4.98
N ASP A 110 -7.19 -1.12 5.58
CA ASP A 110 -7.99 -2.27 6.01
C ASP A 110 -8.42 -3.14 4.83
N ARG A 111 -8.88 -2.50 3.74
CA ARG A 111 -9.20 -3.20 2.49
C ARG A 111 -8.00 -3.95 1.92
N ALA A 112 -6.83 -3.33 1.93
CA ALA A 112 -5.61 -3.98 1.45
C ALA A 112 -5.09 -5.08 2.39
N ILE A 113 -5.30 -4.96 3.71
CA ILE A 113 -5.05 -6.05 4.67
C ILE A 113 -5.94 -7.24 4.35
N ALA A 114 -7.24 -7.01 4.10
CA ALA A 114 -8.18 -8.06 3.73
C ALA A 114 -7.78 -8.76 2.42
N LEU A 115 -7.39 -8.00 1.39
CA LEU A 115 -6.85 -8.58 0.15
C LEU A 115 -5.57 -9.37 0.41
N SER A 116 -4.62 -8.83 1.17
CA SER A 116 -3.32 -9.46 1.48
C SER A 116 -3.49 -10.82 2.16
N ALA A 117 -4.51 -10.97 3.01
CA ALA A 117 -4.83 -12.21 3.72
C ALA A 117 -5.31 -13.34 2.79
N LEU A 118 -5.83 -13.00 1.59
CA LEU A 118 -6.26 -13.99 0.59
C LEU A 118 -5.11 -14.49 -0.29
N LEU A 119 -3.93 -13.85 -0.21
CA LEU A 119 -2.80 -14.13 -1.10
C LEU A 119 -1.74 -15.02 -0.42
N PRO A 120 -1.04 -15.90 -1.16
CA PRO A 120 0.00 -16.76 -0.58
C PRO A 120 1.06 -15.96 0.19
N ALA A 121 1.47 -16.45 1.37
CA ALA A 121 2.57 -15.85 2.14
C ALA A 121 3.93 -16.12 1.47
N ALA A 122 4.90 -15.22 1.67
CA ALA A 122 6.28 -15.37 1.19
C ALA A 122 6.36 -15.81 -0.29
N ALA A 123 5.61 -15.11 -1.16
CA ALA A 123 5.61 -15.31 -2.59
C ALA A 123 5.93 -13.99 -3.32
N PRO A 124 6.62 -14.03 -4.48
CA PRO A 124 6.93 -12.82 -5.25
C PRO A 124 5.69 -12.05 -5.73
N ALA A 125 4.65 -12.76 -6.19
CA ALA A 125 3.48 -12.16 -6.81
C ALA A 125 2.75 -11.11 -5.93
N PRO A 126 2.44 -11.37 -4.65
CA PRO A 126 1.82 -10.37 -3.76
C PRO A 126 2.79 -9.39 -3.11
N ALA A 127 4.11 -9.52 -3.35
CA ALA A 127 5.11 -8.76 -2.61
C ALA A 127 4.96 -7.24 -2.80
N GLU A 128 4.66 -6.77 -4.02
CA GLU A 128 4.51 -5.33 -4.29
C GLU A 128 3.37 -4.71 -3.45
N LEU A 129 2.20 -5.37 -3.41
CA LEU A 129 1.06 -4.93 -2.60
C LEU A 129 1.45 -4.84 -1.11
N ARG A 130 2.17 -5.84 -0.60
CA ARG A 130 2.55 -5.88 0.81
C ARG A 130 3.63 -4.86 1.16
N ASN A 131 4.58 -4.61 0.27
CA ASN A 131 5.57 -3.53 0.44
C ASN A 131 4.87 -2.16 0.46
N LEU A 132 3.93 -1.93 -0.46
CA LEU A 132 3.06 -0.75 -0.49
C LEU A 132 2.29 -0.58 0.83
N LEU A 133 1.62 -1.64 1.26
CA LEU A 133 0.80 -1.64 2.47
C LEU A 133 1.65 -1.38 3.71
N THR A 134 2.83 -1.99 3.80
CA THR A 134 3.78 -1.79 4.89
C THR A 134 4.18 -0.31 5.01
N TYR A 135 4.55 0.33 3.90
CA TYR A 135 4.88 1.77 3.91
C TYR A 135 3.70 2.60 4.41
N VAL A 136 2.50 2.41 3.85
CA VAL A 136 1.31 3.16 4.24
C VAL A 136 0.98 2.95 5.72
N LEU A 137 1.00 1.72 6.22
CA LEU A 137 0.71 1.42 7.62
C LEU A 137 1.70 2.11 8.57
N VAL A 138 2.99 2.16 8.24
CA VAL A 138 3.98 2.90 9.05
C VAL A 138 3.70 4.40 9.02
N ARG A 139 3.40 4.98 7.85
CA ARG A 139 3.00 6.39 7.75
C ARG A 139 1.71 6.70 8.51
N LEU A 140 0.86 5.70 8.69
CA LEU A 140 -0.35 5.76 9.48
C LEU A 140 -0.12 5.43 10.97
N GLY A 141 1.09 5.10 11.42
CA GLY A 141 1.37 4.72 12.81
C GLY A 141 0.83 3.34 13.21
N ARG A 142 0.38 2.53 12.25
CA ARG A 142 -0.20 1.19 12.45
C ARG A 142 0.89 0.11 12.47
N HIS A 143 1.85 0.25 13.37
CA HIS A 143 3.07 -0.58 13.38
C HIS A 143 2.80 -2.08 13.60
N ARG A 144 1.76 -2.45 14.37
CA ARG A 144 1.37 -3.86 14.57
C ARG A 144 0.92 -4.50 13.26
N ASP A 145 0.10 -3.80 12.49
CA ASP A 145 -0.35 -4.29 11.18
C ASP A 145 0.82 -4.33 10.19
N ALA A 146 1.71 -3.33 10.22
CA ALA A 146 2.92 -3.32 9.40
C ALA A 146 3.81 -4.53 9.71
N LEU A 147 3.98 -4.88 10.99
CA LEU A 147 4.73 -6.07 11.41
C LEU A 147 4.09 -7.36 10.88
N ALA A 148 2.76 -7.46 10.89
CA ALA A 148 2.06 -8.60 10.31
C ALA A 148 2.32 -8.72 8.80
N GLN A 149 2.31 -7.60 8.06
CA GLN A 149 2.62 -7.60 6.63
C GLN A 149 4.08 -7.95 6.35
N LEU A 150 5.04 -7.44 7.14
CA LEU A 150 6.47 -7.80 7.02
C LEU A 150 6.72 -9.30 7.19
N ARG A 151 5.96 -9.98 8.04
CA ARG A 151 6.01 -11.45 8.16
C ARG A 151 5.53 -12.14 6.89
N LEU A 152 4.45 -11.64 6.28
CA LEU A 152 3.89 -12.17 5.04
C LEU A 152 4.75 -11.85 3.80
N ILE A 153 5.54 -10.77 3.84
CA ILE A 153 6.51 -10.42 2.79
C ILE A 153 7.67 -11.40 2.77
N GLY A 154 8.16 -11.83 3.95
CA GLY A 154 9.37 -12.64 4.03
C GLY A 154 10.59 -11.88 3.48
N PRO A 155 11.33 -12.42 2.50
CA PRO A 155 12.54 -11.80 1.96
C PRO A 155 12.30 -10.77 0.84
N TYR A 156 11.07 -10.63 0.34
CA TYR A 156 10.81 -9.90 -0.92
C TYR A 156 10.69 -8.39 -0.74
N ALA A 157 11.79 -7.67 -0.90
CA ALA A 157 11.76 -6.24 -1.20
C ALA A 157 11.41 -6.00 -2.68
N THR A 158 10.62 -4.97 -2.97
CA THR A 158 10.20 -4.62 -4.34
C THR A 158 10.51 -3.17 -4.65
N SER A 159 10.91 -2.83 -5.88
CA SER A 159 11.19 -1.43 -6.29
C SER A 159 10.06 -0.45 -5.93
N PHE A 160 8.81 -0.77 -6.27
CA PHE A 160 7.66 -0.01 -5.79
C PHE A 160 7.22 -0.54 -4.41
N PRO A 161 6.94 0.33 -3.42
CA PRO A 161 6.83 1.79 -3.51
C PRO A 161 8.14 2.56 -3.25
N TRP A 162 9.21 1.89 -2.85
CA TRP A 162 10.41 2.51 -2.27
C TRP A 162 11.10 3.51 -3.22
N ASP A 163 11.21 3.19 -4.51
CA ASP A 163 11.76 4.08 -5.55
C ASP A 163 10.97 5.39 -5.72
N ARG A 164 9.75 5.48 -5.18
CA ARG A 164 8.91 6.69 -5.25
C ARG A 164 9.11 7.62 -4.07
N VAL A 165 9.79 7.16 -3.02
CA VAL A 165 9.86 7.86 -1.73
C VAL A 165 11.29 7.98 -1.19
N SER A 166 12.29 7.36 -1.84
CA SER A 166 13.70 7.40 -1.46
C SER A 166 14.60 7.27 -2.69
N ASP A 167 15.78 7.89 -2.62
CA ASP A 167 16.89 7.68 -3.55
C ASP A 167 17.73 6.43 -3.19
N ASP A 168 17.56 5.90 -1.98
CA ASP A 168 18.03 4.55 -1.56
C ASP A 168 16.81 3.67 -1.19
N PRO A 169 16.22 2.98 -2.18
CA PRO A 169 14.99 2.21 -1.98
C PRO A 169 15.18 0.98 -1.09
N LEU A 170 16.28 0.25 -1.29
CA LEU A 170 16.56 -0.95 -0.51
C LEU A 170 16.95 -0.60 0.92
N GLY A 171 17.77 0.45 1.11
CA GLY A 171 18.13 0.96 2.43
C GLY A 171 16.89 1.35 3.23
N LEU A 172 15.99 2.14 2.64
CA LEU A 172 14.75 2.56 3.31
C LEU A 172 13.88 1.37 3.71
N PHE A 173 13.73 0.36 2.84
CA PHE A 173 12.98 -0.85 3.20
C PHE A 173 13.59 -1.58 4.40
N LEU A 174 14.92 -1.74 4.42
CA LEU A 174 15.62 -2.46 5.47
C LEU A 174 15.57 -1.71 6.81
N GLU A 175 15.74 -0.40 6.79
CA GLU A 175 15.61 0.49 7.95
C GLU A 175 14.20 0.39 8.54
N LEU A 176 13.18 0.63 7.72
CA LEU A 176 11.78 0.54 8.15
C LEU A 176 11.46 -0.85 8.72
N ARG A 177 11.97 -1.91 8.09
CA ARG A 177 11.78 -3.28 8.58
C ARG A 177 12.44 -3.52 9.93
N ALA A 178 13.61 -2.94 10.17
CA ALA A 178 14.29 -3.03 11.45
C ALA A 178 13.52 -2.27 12.54
N ASP A 179 13.07 -1.05 12.24
CA ASP A 179 12.31 -0.20 13.16
C ASP A 179 10.99 -0.84 13.59
N VAL A 180 10.21 -1.34 12.64
CA VAL A 180 8.93 -1.99 12.96
C VAL A 180 9.13 -3.26 13.80
N ARG A 181 10.29 -3.93 13.66
CA ARG A 181 10.64 -5.12 14.47
C ARG A 181 11.17 -4.78 15.86
N SER A 182 11.82 -3.63 16.01
CA SER A 182 12.37 -3.17 17.29
C SER A 182 11.30 -2.52 18.18
N MET A 183 10.15 -2.12 17.62
CA MET A 183 9.07 -1.53 18.40
C MET A 183 8.57 -2.46 19.52
N PRO A 184 8.49 -1.96 20.76
CA PRO A 184 7.99 -2.74 21.88
C PRO A 184 6.55 -3.19 21.61
N LEU A 185 6.28 -4.49 21.75
CA LEU A 185 4.90 -4.97 21.80
C LEU A 185 4.26 -4.43 23.09
N PRO A 186 3.17 -3.65 23.01
CA PRO A 186 2.46 -3.23 24.22
C PRO A 186 1.91 -4.49 24.90
N GLY A 187 2.43 -4.81 26.10
CA GLY A 187 1.93 -5.93 26.92
C GLY A 187 2.97 -6.91 27.48
N ALA A 188 4.27 -6.73 27.27
CA ALA A 188 5.25 -7.49 28.06
C ALA A 188 5.40 -6.84 29.44
N PRO A 189 4.94 -7.46 30.55
CA PRO A 189 5.28 -6.96 31.87
C PRO A 189 6.80 -7.06 32.02
N GLY A 190 7.43 -5.92 32.31
CA GLY A 190 8.86 -5.84 32.53
C GLY A 190 9.28 -6.80 33.63
N GLY A 191 10.10 -7.78 33.28
CA GLY A 191 10.76 -8.66 34.24
C GLY A 191 11.79 -7.87 35.03
N THR A 192 11.38 -7.19 36.09
CA THR A 192 12.27 -6.71 37.16
C THR A 192 12.65 -7.88 38.05
N GLY A 193 13.49 -8.77 37.52
CA GLY A 193 14.18 -9.80 38.29
C GLY A 193 15.47 -9.24 38.90
N THR A 194 15.36 -8.36 39.89
CA THR A 194 16.51 -7.95 40.71
C THR A 194 16.11 -7.82 42.17
N GLY A 195 16.53 -8.81 42.96
CA GLY A 195 16.30 -8.87 44.40
C GLY A 195 17.13 -9.95 45.08
N ARG A 196 18.43 -10.02 44.75
CA ARG A 196 19.41 -10.78 45.54
C ARG A 196 20.23 -9.78 46.36
N GLY A 197 20.14 -9.88 47.69
CA GLY A 197 21.13 -9.28 48.60
C GLY A 197 20.53 -8.65 49.84
N GLY A 198 20.72 -9.29 51.00
CA GLY A 198 20.38 -8.68 52.29
C GLY A 198 20.41 -9.65 53.47
N ARG A 199 21.49 -10.40 53.67
CA ARG A 199 21.81 -10.94 55.00
C ARG A 199 22.34 -9.78 55.87
N ALA A 200 21.65 -9.47 56.96
CA ALA A 200 22.18 -8.73 58.09
C ALA A 200 21.56 -9.30 59.37
N GLY A 201 22.42 -9.52 60.38
CA GLY A 201 22.16 -10.41 61.51
C GLY A 201 21.33 -9.82 62.63
N SER A 202 20.95 -10.70 63.54
CA SER A 202 20.64 -10.36 64.92
C SER A 202 21.43 -11.33 65.80
N ARG A 203 22.47 -10.78 66.43
CA ARG A 203 22.92 -11.20 67.75
C ARG A 203 22.02 -10.46 68.71
N ASP A 204 21.41 -11.16 69.65
CA ASP A 204 21.05 -10.59 70.94
C ASP A 204 21.20 -11.67 72.03
N HIS A 205 21.41 -11.15 73.23
CA HIS A 205 22.02 -11.73 74.42
C HIS A 205 21.32 -12.93 75.06
#